data_AF-K1U0N2-F1
#
_entry.id   AF-K1U0N2-F1
#
_cell.length_a   1.000
_cell.length_b   1.000
_cell.length_c   1.000
_cell.angle_alpha   90.00
_cell.angle_beta   90.00
_cell.angle_gamma   90.00
#
_symmetry.space_group_name_H-M   'P 1'
#
loop_
_entity.id
_entity.type
_entity.pdbx_description
1 polymer ?
#
loop_
_entity_poly.entity_id
_entity_poly.type
_entity_poly.pdbx_seq_one_letter_code
_entity_poly.pdbx_strand_id
1 'polypeptide(L)'
;MVRHLRMQSYNDIFAGDPTWVTESLGGRFNDGRTKVTKTSFRFLQTLYNLGPSPEPNLTVLWSPELPEGFKEFCAKVSIDTSSIQYENDDLMREVRQSDDYGIACCVSYQEIGKQIQFFGARCNLAKALLLAINGGRCENTGTVMVKNIPVLTSDTLKFEEVMDNYKKVLIEIARVYNEAMNIIHYMHDKYYYEKAQMA
;
A
#
# COMPACT_ATOMS: atom_id res chain seq x y z
N MET A 1 16.18 0.23 17.49
CA MET A 1 14.71 0.17 17.45
C MET A 1 14.22 1.55 17.05
N VAL A 2 13.39 1.64 16.00
CA VAL A 2 12.77 2.90 15.53
C VAL A 2 11.36 2.98 16.11
N ARG A 3 10.97 4.15 16.61
CA ARG A 3 9.65 4.42 17.19
C ARG A 3 9.25 5.85 16.91
N HIS A 4 7.95 6.08 16.78
CA HIS A 4 7.37 7.41 16.63
C HIS A 4 6.30 7.62 17.69
N LEU A 5 6.22 8.83 18.27
CA LEU A 5 5.13 9.17 19.19
C LEU A 5 3.82 9.30 18.38
N ARG A 6 2.80 8.51 18.73
CA ARG A 6 1.51 8.46 18.04
C ARG A 6 0.35 8.69 19.00
N MET A 7 -0.69 9.37 18.51
CA MET A 7 -1.97 9.51 19.21
C MET A 7 -2.84 8.26 19.01
N GLN A 8 -3.83 8.06 19.89
CA GLN A 8 -4.73 6.90 19.80
C GLN A 8 -5.45 6.79 18.46
N SER A 9 -5.92 7.93 17.90
CA SER A 9 -6.59 7.94 16.60
C SER A 9 -5.70 7.50 15.44
N TYR A 10 -4.38 7.61 15.57
CA TYR A 10 -3.44 7.01 14.61
C TYR A 10 -3.42 5.49 14.77
N ASN A 11 -3.34 4.99 16.00
CA ASN A 11 -3.29 3.55 16.31
C ASN A 11 -4.57 2.83 15.90
N ASP A 12 -5.73 3.51 15.95
CA ASP A 12 -7.02 2.96 15.50
C ASP A 12 -7.05 2.70 13.98
N ILE A 13 -6.22 3.42 13.21
CA ILE A 13 -6.13 3.30 11.74
C ILE A 13 -4.92 2.43 11.34
N PHE A 14 -3.79 2.60 12.03
CA PHE A 14 -2.52 1.93 11.79
C PHE A 14 -2.11 1.14 13.05
N ALA A 15 -2.73 -0.03 13.21
CA ALA A 15 -2.50 -0.88 14.37
C ALA A 15 -1.11 -1.55 14.36
N GLY A 16 -0.59 -1.86 15.55
CA GLY A 16 0.63 -2.66 15.72
C GLY A 16 1.93 -1.86 15.83
N ASP A 17 1.85 -0.53 16.04
CA ASP A 17 3.01 0.38 16.07
C ASP A 17 3.94 0.23 14.84
N PRO A 18 3.39 0.26 13.60
CA PRO A 18 4.16 0.01 12.39
C PRO A 18 5.10 1.18 12.08
N THR A 19 6.28 0.85 11.57
CA THR A 19 7.26 1.82 11.09
C THR A 19 7.51 1.74 9.59
N TRP A 20 7.19 0.59 8.98
CA TRP A 20 7.46 0.26 7.58
C TRP A 20 8.90 0.56 7.20
N VAL A 21 9.85 0.04 7.99
CA VAL A 21 11.27 0.03 7.59
C VAL A 21 11.42 -1.11 6.60
N THR A 22 10.94 -0.88 5.38
CA THR A 22 10.83 -1.89 4.34
C THR A 22 12.17 -2.08 3.63
N GLU A 23 12.64 -3.32 3.59
CA GLU A 23 13.86 -3.72 2.87
C GLU A 23 13.46 -4.64 1.72
N SER A 24 13.85 -4.28 0.49
CA SER A 24 13.58 -5.07 -0.70
C SER A 24 14.75 -6.01 -1.00
N LEU A 25 14.50 -7.32 -0.91
CA LEU A 25 15.52 -8.37 -1.02
C LEU A 25 15.37 -9.16 -2.33
N GLY A 26 16.49 -9.40 -3.01
CA GLY A 26 16.51 -10.27 -4.19
C GLY A 26 16.01 -9.56 -5.45
N GLY A 27 15.22 -10.27 -6.26
CA GLY A 27 14.84 -9.84 -7.61
C GLY A 27 15.92 -10.12 -8.66
N ARG A 28 15.73 -9.53 -9.84
CA ARG A 28 16.59 -9.73 -11.00
C ARG A 28 17.00 -8.42 -11.65
N PHE A 29 18.16 -8.46 -12.29
CA PHE A 29 18.60 -7.43 -13.22
C PHE A 29 17.91 -7.63 -14.58
N ASN A 30 17.80 -6.55 -15.34
CA ASN A 30 17.29 -6.54 -16.70
C ASN A 30 18.18 -7.34 -17.67
N ASP A 31 19.43 -7.59 -17.29
CA ASP A 31 20.36 -8.47 -18.04
C ASP A 31 20.17 -9.97 -17.74
N GLY A 32 19.18 -10.32 -16.91
CA GLY A 32 18.81 -11.69 -16.57
C GLY A 32 19.53 -12.27 -15.35
N ARG A 33 20.59 -11.61 -14.84
CA ARG A 33 21.27 -12.05 -13.61
C ARG A 33 20.37 -11.84 -12.39
N THR A 34 20.59 -12.66 -11.35
CA THR A 34 19.91 -12.47 -10.07
C THR A 34 20.59 -11.38 -9.24
N LYS A 35 19.80 -10.63 -8.46
CA LYS A 35 20.28 -9.73 -7.40
C LYS A 35 20.42 -10.44 -6.04
N VAL A 36 20.06 -11.72 -5.97
CA VAL A 36 20.23 -12.50 -4.75
C VAL A 36 21.71 -12.59 -4.40
N THR A 37 22.05 -12.18 -3.18
CA THR A 37 23.41 -12.26 -2.65
C THR A 37 23.41 -13.02 -1.33
N LYS A 38 24.61 -13.34 -0.81
CA LYS A 38 24.75 -13.86 0.56
C LYS A 38 24.13 -12.92 1.60
N THR A 39 24.10 -11.62 1.33
CA THR A 39 23.48 -10.63 2.23
C THR A 39 21.96 -10.80 2.28
N SER A 40 21.30 -11.16 1.18
CA SER A 40 19.86 -11.48 1.17
C SER A 40 19.51 -12.59 2.17
N PHE A 41 20.31 -13.66 2.21
CA PHE A 41 20.16 -14.73 3.21
C PHE A 41 20.43 -14.22 4.63
N ARG A 42 21.45 -13.37 4.83
CA ARG A 42 21.78 -12.84 6.17
C ARG A 42 20.66 -11.96 6.73
N PHE A 43 19.98 -11.16 5.91
CA PHE A 43 18.82 -10.38 6.34
C PHE A 43 17.69 -11.30 6.81
N LEU A 44 17.32 -12.30 6.00
CA LEU A 44 16.29 -13.28 6.40
C LEU A 44 16.70 -14.10 7.62
N GLN A 45 17.99 -14.43 7.76
CA GLN A 45 18.54 -15.15 8.91
C GLN A 45 18.39 -14.39 10.23
N THR A 46 18.20 -13.06 10.20
CA THR A 46 17.92 -12.29 11.43
C THR A 46 16.66 -12.77 12.14
N LEU A 47 15.68 -13.29 11.40
CA LEU A 47 14.44 -13.83 11.97
C LEU A 47 14.64 -15.15 12.74
N TYR A 48 15.76 -15.84 12.52
CA TYR A 48 16.16 -16.98 13.36
C TYR A 48 17.10 -16.57 14.49
N ASN A 49 18.04 -15.67 14.19
CA ASN A 49 19.05 -15.25 15.17
C ASN A 49 18.45 -14.40 16.30
N LEU A 50 17.48 -13.55 15.98
CA LEU A 50 16.85 -12.60 16.89
C LEU A 50 15.38 -12.95 17.17
N GLY A 51 14.84 -13.95 16.45
CA GLY A 51 13.44 -14.36 16.50
C GLY A 51 12.55 -13.61 15.49
N PRO A 52 11.32 -14.12 15.28
CA PRO A 52 10.34 -13.48 14.40
C PRO A 52 10.03 -12.04 14.83
N SER A 53 9.96 -11.13 13.86
CA SER A 53 9.68 -9.71 14.09
C SER A 53 8.93 -9.12 12.90
N PRO A 54 7.93 -8.24 13.14
CA PRO A 54 7.26 -7.51 12.06
C PRO A 54 8.13 -6.42 11.42
N GLU A 55 9.23 -6.01 12.09
CA GLU A 55 10.15 -4.98 11.62
C GLU A 55 11.61 -5.45 11.72
N PRO A 56 12.48 -5.14 10.73
CA PRO A 56 12.16 -4.48 9.47
C PRO A 56 11.18 -5.29 8.61
N ASN A 57 10.37 -4.60 7.80
CA ASN A 57 9.44 -5.24 6.88
C ASN A 57 10.21 -5.84 5.68
N LEU A 58 10.66 -7.09 5.82
CA LEU A 58 11.46 -7.76 4.80
C LEU A 58 10.57 -8.21 3.62
N THR A 59 10.84 -7.64 2.45
CA THR A 59 10.07 -7.87 1.22
C THR A 59 10.91 -8.55 0.16
N VAL A 60 10.57 -9.78 -0.19
CA VAL A 60 11.27 -10.51 -1.26
C VAL A 60 10.69 -10.09 -2.61
N LEU A 61 11.53 -9.51 -3.47
CA LEU A 61 11.21 -9.27 -4.87
C LEU A 61 11.27 -10.61 -5.61
N TRP A 62 10.10 -11.22 -5.80
CA TRP A 62 9.94 -12.60 -6.24
C TRP A 62 9.91 -12.73 -7.77
N SER A 63 10.66 -13.70 -8.29
CA SER A 63 10.60 -14.16 -9.67
C SER A 63 10.76 -15.69 -9.71
N PRO A 64 10.11 -16.43 -10.63
CA PRO A 64 10.33 -17.86 -10.82
C PRO A 64 11.78 -18.22 -11.15
N GLU A 65 12.52 -17.29 -11.78
CA GLU A 65 13.92 -17.43 -12.18
C GLU A 65 14.93 -17.12 -11.05
N LEU A 66 14.47 -16.89 -9.83
CA LEU A 66 15.35 -16.79 -8.67
C LEU A 66 16.05 -18.15 -8.38
N PRO A 67 17.27 -18.13 -7.81
CA PRO A 67 17.97 -19.35 -7.43
C PRO A 67 17.14 -20.25 -6.51
N GLU A 68 17.09 -21.56 -6.81
CA GLU A 68 16.23 -22.50 -6.08
C GLU A 68 16.48 -22.50 -4.57
N GLY A 69 17.76 -22.54 -4.15
CA GLY A 69 18.10 -22.50 -2.73
C GLY A 69 17.67 -21.21 -2.01
N PHE A 70 17.53 -20.08 -2.73
CA PHE A 70 16.96 -18.86 -2.13
C PHE A 70 15.44 -18.95 -2.02
N LYS A 71 14.75 -19.48 -3.03
CA LYS A 71 13.31 -19.71 -2.98
C LYS A 71 12.91 -20.65 -1.85
N GLU A 72 13.60 -21.79 -1.73
CA GLU A 72 13.43 -22.75 -0.63
C GLU A 72 13.68 -22.11 0.74
N PHE A 73 14.73 -21.30 0.86
CA PHE A 73 15.04 -20.62 2.12
C PHE A 73 13.99 -19.57 2.49
N CYS A 74 13.51 -18.78 1.52
CA CYS A 74 12.41 -17.85 1.75
C CYS A 74 11.14 -18.59 2.19
N ALA A 75 10.78 -19.68 1.51
CA ALA A 75 9.63 -20.50 1.88
C ALA A 75 9.76 -21.05 3.31
N LYS A 76 10.94 -21.55 3.68
CA LYS A 76 11.24 -22.00 5.04
C LYS A 76 11.08 -20.88 6.07
N VAL A 77 11.66 -19.70 5.81
CA VAL A 77 11.52 -18.52 6.69
C VAL A 77 10.05 -18.14 6.87
N SER A 78 9.26 -18.14 5.80
CA SER A 78 7.81 -17.87 5.88
C SER A 78 7.08 -18.88 6.74
N ILE A 79 7.35 -20.19 6.55
CA ILE A 79 6.75 -21.26 7.35
C ILE A 79 7.09 -21.10 8.84
N ASP A 80 8.36 -20.86 9.14
CA ASP A 80 8.85 -20.86 10.52
C ASP A 80 8.50 -19.57 11.27
N THR A 81 8.31 -18.44 10.58
CA THR A 81 8.25 -17.11 11.21
C THR A 81 7.03 -16.26 10.84
N SER A 82 6.37 -16.54 9.71
CA SER A 82 5.28 -15.69 9.17
C SER A 82 5.62 -14.18 9.11
N SER A 83 6.90 -13.84 8.92
CA SER A 83 7.41 -12.46 9.12
C SER A 83 7.99 -11.82 7.85
N ILE A 84 7.79 -12.40 6.66
CA ILE A 84 8.25 -11.81 5.39
C ILE A 84 7.11 -11.71 4.38
N GLN A 85 7.20 -10.74 3.48
CA GLN A 85 6.26 -10.55 2.39
C GLN A 85 6.94 -10.71 1.02
N TYR A 86 6.13 -10.82 -0.03
CA TYR A 86 6.59 -11.07 -1.40
C TYR A 86 5.90 -10.12 -2.36
N GLU A 87 6.66 -9.55 -3.28
CA GLU A 87 6.16 -8.70 -4.37
C GLU A 87 6.65 -9.23 -5.71
N ASN A 88 5.83 -9.09 -6.75
CA ASN A 88 6.12 -9.69 -8.06
C ASN A 88 7.16 -8.86 -8.85
N ASP A 89 8.41 -9.31 -8.82
CA ASP A 89 9.53 -8.63 -9.49
C ASP A 89 9.40 -8.66 -11.00
N ASP A 90 8.92 -9.76 -11.59
CA ASP A 90 8.77 -9.84 -13.05
C ASP A 90 7.78 -8.79 -13.54
N LEU A 91 6.64 -8.67 -12.87
CA LEU A 91 5.65 -7.65 -13.21
C LEU A 91 6.20 -6.22 -13.01
N MET A 92 6.74 -5.92 -11.83
CA MET A 92 7.16 -4.55 -11.50
C MET A 92 8.35 -4.10 -12.35
N ARG A 93 9.37 -4.95 -12.50
CA ARG A 93 10.57 -4.68 -13.30
C ARG A 93 10.22 -4.46 -14.77
N GLU A 94 9.38 -5.32 -15.36
CA GLU A 94 9.03 -5.24 -16.78
C GLU A 94 8.11 -4.04 -17.08
N VAL A 95 7.09 -3.81 -16.25
CA VAL A 95 6.13 -2.71 -16.46
C VAL A 95 6.77 -1.34 -16.21
N ARG A 96 7.69 -1.25 -15.24
CA ARG A 96 8.35 0.01 -14.88
C ARG A 96 9.70 0.23 -15.56
N GLN A 97 10.21 -0.79 -16.25
CA GLN A 97 11.48 -0.76 -16.98
C GLN A 97 12.69 -0.33 -16.13
N SER A 98 12.69 -0.74 -14.85
CA SER A 98 13.81 -0.49 -13.94
C SER A 98 14.05 -1.71 -13.07
N ASP A 99 15.32 -2.02 -12.88
CA ASP A 99 15.81 -3.03 -11.96
C ASP A 99 16.51 -2.39 -10.75
N ASP A 100 16.32 -1.09 -10.47
CA ASP A 100 16.81 -0.45 -9.25
C ASP A 100 15.67 0.26 -8.50
N TYR A 101 14.81 -0.56 -7.90
CA TYR A 101 13.62 -0.12 -7.19
C TYR A 101 13.48 -0.82 -5.84
N GLY A 102 12.73 -0.18 -4.96
CA GLY A 102 12.29 -0.76 -3.70
C GLY A 102 10.78 -0.64 -3.52
N ILE A 103 10.31 -1.18 -2.39
CA ILE A 103 8.92 -1.10 -1.98
C ILE A 103 8.80 -0.08 -0.85
N ALA A 104 8.09 1.00 -1.12
CA ALA A 104 7.72 1.98 -0.12
C ALA A 104 6.48 1.50 0.65
N CYS A 105 6.52 1.60 1.98
CA CYS A 105 5.44 1.13 2.86
C CYS A 105 5.16 -0.37 2.63
N CYS A 106 3.96 -0.74 2.19
CA CYS A 106 3.57 -2.13 2.00
C CYS A 106 3.89 -2.68 0.60
N VAL A 107 3.44 -1.99 -0.46
CA VAL A 107 3.36 -2.56 -1.83
C VAL A 107 3.74 -1.55 -2.93
N SER A 108 4.12 -0.33 -2.55
CA SER A 108 4.26 0.74 -3.52
C SER A 108 5.64 0.76 -4.15
N TYR A 109 5.73 0.42 -5.43
CA TYR A 109 6.95 0.56 -6.23
C TYR A 109 7.55 1.97 -6.13
N GLN A 110 8.86 2.07 -5.89
CA GLN A 110 9.60 3.32 -5.95
C GLN A 110 10.99 3.08 -6.54
N GLU A 111 11.29 3.72 -7.67
CA GLU A 111 12.65 3.74 -8.20
C GLU A 111 13.55 4.55 -7.27
N ILE A 112 14.66 3.94 -6.83
CA ILE A 112 15.47 4.47 -5.73
C ILE A 112 16.11 5.81 -6.13
N GLY A 113 15.91 6.83 -5.30
CA GLY A 113 16.47 8.17 -5.49
C GLY A 113 15.91 8.96 -6.69
N LYS A 114 14.97 8.40 -7.47
CA LYS A 114 14.42 9.06 -8.67
C LYS A 114 12.93 9.38 -8.55
N GLN A 115 12.22 8.70 -7.66
CA GLN A 115 10.77 8.83 -7.52
C GLN A 115 10.39 8.95 -6.05
N ILE A 116 9.32 9.70 -5.80
CA ILE A 116 8.61 9.75 -4.54
C ILE A 116 7.12 9.59 -4.80
N GLN A 117 6.36 9.28 -3.75
CA GLN A 117 4.91 9.21 -3.81
C GLN A 117 4.30 10.15 -2.77
N PHE A 118 3.28 10.86 -3.20
CA PHE A 118 2.38 11.58 -2.31
C PHE A 118 1.36 10.61 -1.72
N PHE A 119 1.56 10.26 -0.45
CA PHE A 119 0.74 9.28 0.27
C PHE A 119 -0.68 9.80 0.53
N GLY A 120 -1.69 9.06 0.05
CA GLY A 120 -3.09 9.46 0.20
C GLY A 120 -3.95 8.66 1.18
N ALA A 121 -3.41 7.65 1.86
CA ALA A 121 -4.22 6.68 2.60
C ALA A 121 -5.24 5.98 1.67
N ARG A 122 -6.54 6.01 2.00
CA ARG A 122 -7.58 5.27 1.26
C ARG A 122 -8.97 5.91 1.39
N CYS A 123 -9.82 5.67 0.39
CA CYS A 123 -11.25 5.96 0.44
C CYS A 123 -12.08 4.69 0.72
N ASN A 124 -13.23 4.85 1.37
CA ASN A 124 -14.14 3.74 1.67
C ASN A 124 -15.14 3.52 0.52
N LEU A 125 -14.79 2.61 -0.40
CA LEU A 125 -15.64 2.27 -1.55
C LEU A 125 -16.91 1.50 -1.16
N ALA A 126 -16.90 0.74 -0.07
CA ALA A 126 -18.11 0.08 0.44
C ALA A 126 -19.13 1.11 0.94
N LYS A 127 -18.66 2.15 1.66
CA LYS A 127 -19.50 3.27 2.07
C LYS A 127 -20.03 4.03 0.86
N ALA A 128 -19.22 4.22 -0.18
CA ALA A 128 -19.64 4.84 -1.43
C ALA A 128 -20.81 4.07 -2.08
N LEU A 129 -20.80 2.74 -2.04
CA LEU A 129 -21.92 1.90 -2.50
C LEU A 129 -23.19 2.13 -1.65
N LEU A 130 -23.06 2.19 -0.32
CA LEU A 130 -24.20 2.47 0.56
C LEU A 130 -24.79 3.86 0.31
N LEU A 131 -23.93 4.87 0.08
CA LEU A 131 -24.40 6.20 -0.32
C LEU A 131 -25.14 6.14 -1.66
N ALA A 132 -24.69 5.33 -2.62
CA ALA A 132 -25.35 5.17 -3.91
C ALA A 132 -26.75 4.55 -3.80
N ILE A 133 -26.91 3.59 -2.88
CA ILE A 133 -28.19 2.93 -2.60
C ILE A 133 -29.12 3.89 -1.83
N ASN A 134 -28.60 4.61 -0.85
CA ASN A 134 -29.39 5.44 0.08
C ASN A 134 -29.60 6.89 -0.39
N GLY A 135 -29.62 7.15 -1.70
CA GLY A 135 -29.86 8.50 -2.23
C GLY A 135 -28.84 9.53 -1.74
N GLY A 136 -27.58 9.11 -1.57
CA GLY A 136 -26.47 9.93 -1.12
C GLY A 136 -26.39 10.16 0.39
N ARG A 137 -27.19 9.44 1.18
CA ARG A 137 -27.28 9.61 2.64
C ARG A 137 -26.48 8.57 3.41
N CYS A 138 -25.83 9.02 4.47
CA CYS A 138 -25.19 8.15 5.44
C CYS A 138 -26.24 7.25 6.13
N GLU A 139 -26.06 5.94 6.09
CA GLU A 139 -26.95 4.95 6.67
C GLU A 139 -27.08 5.06 8.20
N ASN A 140 -26.05 5.58 8.88
CA ASN A 140 -26.05 5.71 10.33
C ASN A 140 -26.66 7.03 10.83
N THR A 141 -26.54 8.12 10.06
CA THR A 141 -26.89 9.47 10.52
C THR A 141 -27.98 10.15 9.70
N GLY A 142 -28.33 9.62 8.52
CA GLY A 142 -29.26 10.24 7.58
C GLY A 142 -28.74 11.51 6.87
N THR A 143 -27.53 11.95 7.22
CA THR A 143 -26.87 13.14 6.64
C THR A 143 -26.69 12.97 5.14
N VAL A 144 -27.06 13.98 4.35
CA VAL A 144 -26.76 14.01 2.91
C VAL A 144 -25.27 14.24 2.73
N MET A 145 -24.54 13.19 2.36
CA MET A 145 -23.10 13.26 2.10
C MET A 145 -22.80 13.61 0.64
N VAL A 146 -23.61 13.07 -0.28
CA VAL A 146 -23.54 13.36 -1.72
C VAL A 146 -24.92 13.78 -2.18
N LYS A 147 -25.02 14.93 -2.85
CA LYS A 147 -26.29 15.47 -3.33
C LYS A 147 -26.68 14.82 -4.67
N ASN A 148 -27.97 14.90 -5.01
CA ASN A 148 -28.50 14.55 -6.34
C ASN A 148 -28.29 13.08 -6.75
N ILE A 149 -28.20 12.16 -5.79
CA ILE A 149 -28.26 10.72 -6.07
C ILE A 149 -29.73 10.28 -6.10
N PRO A 150 -30.23 9.73 -7.22
CA PRO A 150 -31.59 9.20 -7.30
C PRO A 150 -31.88 8.17 -6.20
N VAL A 151 -33.04 8.27 -5.57
CA VAL A 151 -33.51 7.26 -4.61
C VAL A 151 -34.00 6.04 -5.39
N LEU A 152 -33.50 4.87 -5.03
CA LEU A 152 -33.97 3.60 -5.59
C LEU A 152 -35.32 3.26 -4.93
N THR A 153 -36.35 3.02 -5.75
CA THR A 153 -37.73 2.78 -5.28
C THR A 153 -38.25 1.37 -5.55
N SER A 154 -37.49 0.56 -6.30
CA SER A 154 -37.85 -0.84 -6.56
C SER A 154 -37.64 -1.69 -5.32
N ASP A 155 -38.52 -2.67 -5.08
CA ASP A 155 -38.38 -3.62 -3.96
C ASP A 155 -37.10 -4.48 -4.07
N THR A 156 -36.60 -4.68 -5.29
CA THR A 156 -35.34 -5.38 -5.56
C THR A 156 -34.33 -4.43 -6.20
N LEU A 157 -33.08 -4.51 -5.75
CA LEU A 157 -31.98 -3.73 -6.30
C LEU A 157 -31.65 -4.20 -7.72
N LYS A 158 -31.78 -3.31 -8.69
CA LYS A 158 -31.32 -3.55 -10.06
C LYS A 158 -29.87 -3.11 -10.18
N PHE A 159 -29.02 -4.02 -10.65
CA PHE A 159 -27.58 -3.78 -10.77
C PHE A 159 -27.25 -2.48 -11.52
N GLU A 160 -27.88 -2.26 -12.68
CA GLU A 160 -27.61 -1.08 -13.50
C GLU A 160 -27.98 0.23 -12.79
N GLU A 161 -29.11 0.28 -12.09
CA GLU A 161 -29.54 1.47 -11.33
C GLU A 161 -28.57 1.78 -10.18
N VAL A 162 -28.14 0.74 -9.45
CA VAL A 162 -27.14 0.87 -8.37
C VAL A 162 -25.79 1.31 -8.92
N MET A 163 -25.35 0.73 -10.04
CA MET A 163 -24.07 1.02 -10.65
C MET A 163 -24.01 2.46 -11.19
N ASP A 164 -25.10 2.94 -11.79
CA ASP A 164 -25.21 4.32 -12.26
C ASP A 164 -25.16 5.33 -11.11
N ASN A 165 -25.84 5.04 -10.00
CA ASN A 165 -25.73 5.84 -8.78
C ASN A 165 -24.33 5.77 -8.17
N TYR A 166 -23.71 4.59 -8.18
CA TYR A 166 -22.38 4.36 -7.62
C TYR A 166 -21.33 5.17 -8.37
N LYS A 167 -21.36 5.19 -9.70
CA LYS A 167 -20.48 6.05 -10.51
C LYS A 167 -20.63 7.53 -10.15
N LYS A 168 -21.85 8.04 -9.93
CA LYS A 168 -22.09 9.43 -9.50
C LYS A 168 -21.47 9.72 -8.14
N VAL A 169 -21.61 8.80 -7.18
CA VAL A 169 -20.98 8.92 -5.86
C VAL A 169 -19.46 8.89 -5.98
N LEU A 170 -18.89 7.99 -6.79
CA LEU A 170 -17.46 7.89 -6.99
C LEU A 170 -16.85 9.14 -7.61
N ILE A 171 -17.55 9.80 -8.53
CA ILE A 171 -17.11 11.10 -9.10
C ILE A 171 -16.94 12.13 -7.98
N GLU A 172 -17.91 12.25 -7.07
CA GLU A 172 -17.83 13.22 -5.99
C GLU A 172 -16.76 12.86 -4.95
N ILE A 173 -16.63 11.57 -4.61
CA ILE A 173 -15.57 11.10 -3.70
C ILE A 173 -14.20 11.36 -4.31
N ALA A 174 -14.01 11.08 -5.60
CA ALA A 174 -12.74 11.33 -6.29
C ALA A 174 -12.38 12.83 -6.29
N ARG A 175 -13.36 13.71 -6.53
CA ARG A 175 -13.17 15.17 -6.45
C ARG A 175 -12.68 15.59 -5.05
N VAL A 176 -13.43 15.22 -4.01
CA VAL A 176 -13.10 15.57 -2.61
C VAL A 176 -11.75 14.99 -2.20
N TYR A 177 -11.47 13.74 -2.56
CA TYR A 177 -10.21 13.08 -2.23
C TYR A 177 -9.02 13.80 -2.89
N ASN A 178 -9.12 14.12 -4.18
CA ASN A 178 -8.07 14.86 -4.90
C ASN A 178 -7.84 16.26 -4.30
N GLU A 179 -8.90 16.99 -3.98
CA GLU A 179 -8.78 18.31 -3.32
C GLU A 179 -8.09 18.22 -1.96
N ALA A 180 -8.45 17.21 -1.15
CA ALA A 180 -7.80 16.97 0.13
C ALA A 180 -6.30 16.67 -0.05
N MET A 181 -5.94 15.83 -1.02
CA MET A 181 -4.54 15.50 -1.29
C MET A 181 -3.73 16.71 -1.74
N ASN A 182 -4.28 17.55 -2.63
CA ASN A 182 -3.62 18.76 -3.07
C ASN A 182 -3.31 19.71 -1.90
N ILE A 183 -4.25 19.88 -0.97
CA ILE A 183 -4.05 20.70 0.22
C ILE A 183 -2.99 20.07 1.13
N ILE A 184 -3.11 18.77 1.41
CA ILE A 184 -2.20 18.06 2.33
C ILE A 184 -0.76 18.16 1.84
N HIS A 185 -0.48 17.80 0.59
CA HIS A 185 0.89 17.75 0.07
C HIS A 185 1.48 19.14 -0.16
N TYR A 186 0.67 20.12 -0.58
CA TYR A 186 1.12 21.51 -0.63
C TYR A 186 1.58 21.99 0.76
N MET A 187 0.80 21.73 1.80
CA MET A 187 1.14 22.15 3.16
C MET A 187 2.31 21.35 3.74
N HIS A 188 2.44 20.07 3.38
CA HIS A 188 3.55 19.22 3.79
C HIS A 188 4.88 19.76 3.25
N ASP A 189 4.97 20.01 1.94
CA ASP A 189 6.18 20.58 1.33
C ASP A 189 6.51 21.96 1.90
N LYS A 190 5.49 22.76 2.21
CA LYS A 190 5.70 24.12 2.75
C LYS A 190 6.24 24.12 4.18
N TYR A 191 5.74 23.25 5.05
CA TYR A 191 6.00 23.33 6.49
C TYR A 191 6.86 22.19 7.03
N TYR A 192 6.96 21.07 6.32
CA TYR A 192 7.71 19.90 6.72
C TYR A 192 8.29 19.14 5.52
N TYR A 193 9.05 19.85 4.68
CA TYR A 193 9.81 19.22 3.61
C TYR A 193 10.86 18.25 4.15
N GLU A 194 10.88 17.01 3.66
CA GLU A 194 11.76 15.91 4.06
C GLU A 194 13.20 16.08 3.55
N LYS A 195 13.83 17.21 3.90
CA LYS A 195 15.14 17.64 3.38
C LYS A 195 16.22 16.56 3.49
N ALA A 196 16.24 15.77 4.56
CA ALA A 196 17.26 14.74 4.76
C ALA A 196 17.09 13.55 3.79
N GLN A 197 15.86 13.20 3.44
CA GLN A 197 15.54 12.14 2.48
C GLN A 197 15.64 12.62 1.04
N MET A 198 15.40 13.92 0.80
CA MET A 198 15.44 14.53 -0.53
C MET A 198 16.83 15.08 -0.93
N ALA A 199 17.82 15.03 -0.04
CA ALA A 199 19.17 15.56 -0.25
C ALA A 199 20.08 14.62 -1.05
#